data_AF-A0AAC9ND15-F1
#
_entry.id   AF-A0AAC9ND15-F1
#
_cell.length_a   1.000
_cell.length_b   1.000
_cell.length_c   1.000
_cell.angle_alpha   90.00
_cell.angle_beta   90.00
_cell.angle_gamma   90.00
#
_symmetry.space_group_name_H-M   'P 1'
#
loop_
_entity.id
_entity.type
_entity.pdbx_description
1 polymer ?
#
loop_
_entity_poly.entity_id
_entity_poly.type
_entity_poly.pdbx_seq_one_letter_code
_entity_poly.pdbx_strand_id
1 'polypeptide(L)'
;MKRYCFICASCFLFLILSPFAHAEKTTEWVEPIKGEVTDLFGTRGGAHKGLDIAAPEGESIFAASEGVVTRSYVSATYGEVVFIRHPNGYETVYAHLHERFVKSGDQVQAGQPVGIIGNTGASRGTHLHFEVHKGNWSVSKEDAVDPLTVIARDRFKEPALHVNGHEKHTYVIQQGDTLWSIAQAHEMTVDQLKKINALTTHFIRTGDRLIVSTK
;
A
#
# COMPACT_ATOMS: atom_id res chain seq x y z
N MET A 1 65.16 39.36 4.75
CA MET A 1 64.55 40.18 3.68
C MET A 1 64.66 39.44 2.35
N LYS A 2 63.56 39.40 1.56
CA LYS A 2 63.44 39.07 0.11
C LYS A 2 63.80 37.61 -0.32
N ARG A 3 62.81 36.74 -0.48
CA ARG A 3 61.99 36.43 -1.69
C ARG A 3 62.79 35.82 -2.85
N TYR A 4 62.57 34.53 -3.12
CA TYR A 4 62.62 33.95 -4.46
C TYR A 4 61.39 33.07 -4.72
N CYS A 5 60.84 33.28 -5.91
CA CYS A 5 59.71 32.63 -6.54
C CYS A 5 60.10 31.23 -7.02
N PHE A 6 59.25 30.22 -6.80
CA PHE A 6 59.33 28.93 -7.51
C PHE A 6 57.93 28.42 -7.89
N ILE A 7 57.67 28.52 -9.19
CA ILE A 7 57.14 27.50 -10.09
C ILE A 7 55.84 26.79 -9.69
N CYS A 8 54.80 27.20 -10.41
CA CYS A 8 53.57 26.50 -10.74
C CYS A 8 53.85 25.10 -11.34
N ALA A 9 53.42 24.03 -10.65
CA ALA A 9 53.01 22.76 -11.22
C ALA A 9 52.44 21.87 -10.12
N SER A 10 51.15 21.55 -10.16
CA SER A 10 50.69 20.17 -10.09
C SER A 10 49.16 20.14 -10.13
N CYS A 11 48.65 19.29 -11.01
CA CYS A 11 47.25 18.93 -11.17
C CYS A 11 46.53 18.83 -9.83
N PHE A 12 45.56 19.72 -9.59
CA PHE A 12 44.44 19.36 -8.74
C PHE A 12 43.61 18.32 -9.50
N LEU A 13 43.94 17.07 -9.25
CA LEU A 13 43.10 15.93 -9.56
C LEU A 13 41.73 16.23 -8.95
N PHE A 14 40.73 16.50 -9.79
CA PHE A 14 39.34 16.55 -9.40
C PHE A 14 39.01 15.22 -8.73
N LEU A 15 38.93 15.21 -7.41
CA LEU A 15 38.13 14.23 -6.68
C LEU A 15 36.68 14.53 -7.04
N ILE A 16 36.25 13.99 -8.19
CA ILE A 16 34.86 13.69 -8.45
C ILE A 16 34.47 12.68 -7.37
N LEU A 17 33.97 13.19 -6.25
CA LEU A 17 33.11 12.43 -5.36
C LEU A 17 31.98 11.93 -6.25
N SER A 18 32.07 10.65 -6.60
CA SER A 18 31.02 9.91 -7.27
C SER A 18 29.70 10.25 -6.59
N PRO A 19 28.63 10.57 -7.35
CA PRO A 19 27.33 10.67 -6.72
C PRO A 19 27.06 9.31 -6.11
N PHE A 20 26.92 9.24 -4.79
CA PHE A 20 26.18 8.15 -4.18
C PHE A 20 24.77 8.25 -4.76
N ALA A 21 24.57 7.59 -5.89
CA ALA A 21 23.27 7.22 -6.37
C ALA A 21 22.69 6.36 -5.25
N HIS A 22 21.86 6.97 -4.41
CA HIS A 22 20.91 6.20 -3.63
C HIS A 22 20.07 5.49 -4.69
N ALA A 23 20.34 4.21 -4.90
CA ALA A 23 19.38 3.35 -5.55
C ALA A 23 18.08 3.55 -4.78
N GLU A 24 17.06 4.11 -5.44
CA GLU A 24 15.71 4.17 -4.92
C GLU A 24 15.32 2.74 -4.56
N LYS A 25 15.45 2.39 -3.27
CA LYS A 25 15.06 1.10 -2.75
C LYS A 25 13.55 1.05 -2.95
N THR A 26 13.11 0.35 -3.98
CA THR A 26 11.69 0.13 -4.23
C THR A 26 11.13 -0.50 -2.96
N THR A 27 10.37 0.28 -2.18
CA THR A 27 9.77 -0.21 -0.94
C THR A 27 8.72 -1.23 -1.32
N GLU A 28 9.14 -2.49 -1.39
CA GLU A 28 8.25 -3.61 -1.63
C GLU A 28 7.31 -3.70 -0.43
N TRP A 29 6.02 -3.50 -0.70
CA TRP A 29 4.99 -3.68 0.29
C TRP A 29 4.64 -5.16 0.32
N VAL A 30 4.70 -5.76 1.49
CA VAL A 30 4.28 -7.14 1.71
C VAL A 30 2.86 -7.20 2.23
N GLU A 31 2.18 -8.30 1.94
CA GLU A 31 0.85 -8.57 2.47
C GLU A 31 0.92 -8.73 4.01
N PRO A 32 0.11 -7.97 4.79
CA PRO A 32 0.21 -7.97 6.24
C PRO A 32 -0.33 -9.25 6.89
N ILE A 33 -1.21 -9.99 6.19
CA ILE A 33 -1.69 -11.31 6.59
C ILE A 33 -2.29 -12.01 5.37
N LYS A 34 -2.06 -13.31 5.23
CA LYS A 34 -2.74 -14.12 4.21
C LYS A 34 -4.16 -14.44 4.67
N GLY A 35 -5.15 -13.88 3.99
CA GLY A 35 -6.55 -14.08 4.36
C GLY A 35 -7.55 -13.67 3.28
N GLU A 36 -8.82 -13.79 3.61
CA GLU A 36 -9.93 -13.36 2.77
C GLU A 36 -10.27 -11.90 3.05
N VAL A 37 -10.34 -11.07 2.01
CA VAL A 37 -10.84 -9.70 2.14
C VAL A 37 -12.36 -9.74 2.33
N THR A 38 -12.84 -9.28 3.48
CA THR A 38 -14.27 -9.34 3.85
C THR A 38 -14.97 -7.99 3.83
N ASP A 39 -14.24 -6.88 3.97
CA ASP A 39 -14.79 -5.53 3.80
C ASP A 39 -13.74 -4.59 3.20
N LEU A 40 -14.15 -3.78 2.22
CA LEU A 40 -13.26 -2.94 1.42
C LEU A 40 -13.21 -1.50 1.98
N PHE A 41 -12.15 -0.77 1.62
CA PHE A 41 -12.08 0.66 1.90
C PHE A 41 -13.25 1.41 1.25
N GLY A 42 -13.78 2.41 1.96
CA GLY A 42 -14.86 3.27 1.47
C GLY A 42 -16.27 2.67 1.56
N THR A 43 -16.42 1.43 2.04
CA THR A 43 -17.74 0.86 2.34
C THR A 43 -18.37 1.56 3.55
N ARG A 44 -19.59 1.13 3.93
CA ARG A 44 -20.36 1.72 5.05
C ARG A 44 -20.61 3.22 4.84
N GLY A 45 -20.89 3.62 3.59
CA GLY A 45 -21.10 5.02 3.21
C GLY A 45 -19.84 5.88 3.28
N GLY A 46 -18.66 5.31 3.03
CA GLY A 46 -17.37 6.00 3.13
C GLY A 46 -16.77 6.02 4.52
N ALA A 47 -17.44 5.45 5.53
CA ALA A 47 -16.98 5.42 6.91
C ALA A 47 -15.88 4.37 7.16
N HIS A 48 -15.81 3.32 6.35
CA HIS A 48 -14.77 2.30 6.48
C HIS A 48 -13.45 2.81 5.90
N LYS A 49 -12.45 3.07 6.76
CA LYS A 49 -11.16 3.70 6.37
C LYS A 49 -10.00 2.70 6.27
N GLY A 50 -10.32 1.42 6.14
CA GLY A 50 -9.35 0.34 6.03
C GLY A 50 -9.85 -0.80 5.17
N LEU A 51 -9.10 -1.88 5.21
CA LEU A 51 -9.38 -3.17 4.58
C LEU A 51 -9.53 -4.21 5.69
N ASP A 52 -10.66 -4.91 5.73
CA ASP A 52 -10.89 -5.99 6.68
C ASP A 52 -10.47 -7.31 6.03
N ILE A 53 -9.54 -8.02 6.67
CA ILE A 53 -8.97 -9.29 6.19
C ILE A 53 -9.22 -10.37 7.24
N ALA A 54 -10.10 -11.32 6.95
CA ALA A 54 -10.37 -12.45 7.81
C ALA A 54 -9.31 -13.55 7.64
N ALA A 55 -8.83 -14.07 8.75
CA ALA A 55 -7.94 -15.23 8.82
C ALA A 55 -8.21 -16.00 10.12
N PRO A 56 -7.77 -17.27 10.24
CA PRO A 56 -7.91 -18.03 11.48
C PRO A 56 -7.29 -17.32 12.69
N GLU A 57 -7.88 -17.52 13.87
CA GLU A 57 -7.31 -17.01 15.12
C GLU A 57 -5.92 -17.60 15.37
N GLY A 58 -5.00 -16.78 15.89
CA GLY A 58 -3.61 -17.19 16.12
C GLY A 58 -2.66 -16.92 14.95
N GLU A 59 -3.17 -16.54 13.77
CA GLU A 59 -2.30 -16.14 12.65
C GLU A 59 -1.49 -14.88 12.96
N SER A 60 -0.24 -14.87 12.46
CA SER A 60 0.65 -13.73 12.63
C SER A 60 0.29 -12.60 11.65
N ILE A 61 0.34 -11.37 12.17
CA ILE A 61 0.26 -10.13 11.38
C ILE A 61 1.67 -9.59 11.20
N PHE A 62 1.99 -9.19 9.98
CA PHE A 62 3.30 -8.74 9.56
C PHE A 62 3.31 -7.25 9.20
N ALA A 63 4.42 -6.57 9.49
CA ALA A 63 4.66 -5.21 9.02
C ALA A 63 4.66 -5.20 7.48
N ALA A 64 3.85 -4.34 6.90
CA ALA A 64 3.62 -4.29 5.46
C ALA A 64 4.80 -3.63 4.72
N SER A 65 5.59 -2.81 5.41
CA SER A 65 6.86 -2.31 4.91
C SER A 65 7.78 -1.97 6.08
N GLU A 66 9.04 -1.65 5.80
CA GLU A 66 9.99 -1.19 6.82
C GLU A 66 9.56 0.16 7.41
N GLY A 67 9.84 0.37 8.69
CA GLY A 67 9.42 1.60 9.35
C GLY A 67 9.71 1.67 10.83
N VAL A 68 9.13 2.68 11.47
CA VAL A 68 9.22 2.93 12.91
C VAL A 68 7.82 2.86 13.49
N VAL A 69 7.65 2.08 14.55
CA VAL A 69 6.38 1.99 15.28
C VAL A 69 6.12 3.32 15.97
N THR A 70 5.11 4.06 15.53
CA THR A 70 4.76 5.35 16.13
C THR A 70 3.89 5.17 17.37
N ARG A 71 3.01 4.16 17.37
CA ARG A 71 2.08 3.86 18.47
C ARG A 71 1.87 2.35 18.60
N SER A 72 1.74 1.87 19.82
CA SER A 72 1.37 0.49 20.14
C SER A 72 0.67 0.50 21.50
N TYR A 73 -0.66 0.36 21.50
CA TYR A 73 -1.48 0.53 22.71
C TYR A 73 -2.87 -0.09 22.55
N VAL A 74 -3.64 -0.11 23.63
CA VAL A 74 -5.04 -0.58 23.65
C VAL A 74 -5.97 0.61 23.41
N SER A 75 -6.72 0.55 22.32
CA SER A 75 -7.73 1.54 21.93
C SER A 75 -9.14 0.99 22.18
N ALA A 76 -10.06 1.84 22.63
CA ALA A 76 -11.47 1.45 22.79
C ALA A 76 -12.11 1.00 21.47
N THR A 77 -11.72 1.61 20.34
CA THR A 77 -12.29 1.28 19.02
C THR A 77 -11.43 0.28 18.26
N TYR A 78 -10.12 0.51 18.17
CA TYR A 78 -9.23 -0.39 17.43
C TYR A 78 -8.81 -1.64 18.21
N GLY A 79 -9.08 -1.72 19.51
CA GLY A 79 -8.58 -2.81 20.34
C GLY A 79 -7.06 -2.73 20.50
N GLU A 80 -6.39 -3.88 20.56
CA GLU A 80 -4.94 -3.94 20.50
C GLU A 80 -4.49 -3.45 19.10
N VAL A 81 -3.74 -2.34 19.05
CA VAL A 81 -3.40 -1.69 17.77
C VAL A 81 -1.94 -1.27 17.68
N VAL A 82 -1.36 -1.42 16.48
CA VAL A 82 0.00 -0.98 16.12
C VAL A 82 -0.08 0.02 14.97
N PHE A 83 0.74 1.08 15.02
CA PHE A 83 0.89 2.09 13.98
C PHE A 83 2.36 2.13 13.54
N ILE A 84 2.63 2.10 12.24
CA ILE A 84 4.00 2.11 11.70
C ILE A 84 4.14 3.21 10.67
N ARG A 85 5.06 4.16 10.93
CA ARG A 85 5.49 5.20 9.99
C ARG A 85 6.55 4.62 9.07
N HIS A 86 6.34 4.78 7.77
CA HIS A 86 7.24 4.32 6.73
C HIS A 86 8.06 5.48 6.12
N PRO A 87 9.31 5.23 5.67
CA PRO A 87 10.14 6.25 5.03
C PRO A 87 9.55 6.83 3.75
N ASN A 88 8.71 6.07 3.04
CA ASN A 88 8.03 6.48 1.82
C ASN A 88 6.82 7.43 2.06
N GLY A 89 6.66 7.94 3.28
CA GLY A 89 5.67 8.95 3.64
C GLY A 89 4.33 8.38 4.09
N TYR A 90 4.15 7.06 4.10
CA TYR A 90 2.91 6.43 4.56
C TYR A 90 2.96 6.06 6.04
N GLU A 91 1.79 5.88 6.65
CA GLU A 91 1.64 5.19 7.92
C GLU A 91 0.57 4.13 7.83
N THR A 92 0.85 2.97 8.41
CA THR A 92 -0.06 1.84 8.45
C THR A 92 -0.61 1.63 9.84
N VAL A 93 -1.84 1.11 9.90
CA VAL A 93 -2.53 0.76 11.16
C VAL A 93 -2.93 -0.70 11.11
N TYR A 94 -2.59 -1.44 12.16
CA TYR A 94 -2.93 -2.85 12.36
C TYR A 94 -3.81 -2.94 13.59
N ALA A 95 -5.11 -3.16 13.41
CA ALA A 95 -6.10 -3.12 14.48
C ALA A 95 -6.79 -4.47 14.70
N HIS A 96 -7.50 -4.55 15.83
CA HIS A 96 -8.21 -5.71 16.34
C HIS A 96 -7.30 -6.89 16.70
N LEU A 97 -6.02 -6.64 17.01
CA LEU A 97 -5.07 -7.70 17.36
C LEU A 97 -5.50 -8.42 18.65
N HIS A 98 -5.07 -9.66 18.80
CA HIS A 98 -5.10 -10.36 20.08
C HIS A 98 -3.91 -9.94 20.96
N GLU A 99 -2.74 -9.81 20.33
CA GLU A 99 -1.48 -9.48 20.99
C GLU A 99 -0.60 -8.63 20.07
N ARG A 100 0.19 -7.71 20.64
CA ARG A 100 1.20 -6.92 19.93
C ARG A 100 2.60 -7.37 20.31
N PHE A 101 3.49 -7.53 19.34
CA PHE A 101 4.89 -7.92 19.56
C PHE A 101 5.86 -6.74 19.61
N VAL A 102 5.40 -5.56 19.24
CA VAL A 102 6.22 -4.35 19.12
C VAL A 102 5.67 -3.21 19.96
N LYS A 103 6.53 -2.30 20.38
CA LYS A 103 6.19 -1.08 21.15
C LYS A 103 6.60 0.18 20.38
N SER A 104 6.06 1.33 20.79
CA SER A 104 6.42 2.63 20.21
C SER A 104 7.94 2.85 20.26
N GLY A 105 8.51 3.30 19.15
CA GLY A 105 9.95 3.52 18.95
C GLY A 105 10.70 2.34 18.35
N ASP A 106 10.13 1.13 18.32
CA ASP A 106 10.78 -0.02 17.68
C ASP A 106 10.90 0.20 16.16
N GLN A 107 12.03 -0.23 15.58
CA GLN A 107 12.19 -0.32 14.12
C GLN A 107 11.74 -1.70 13.65
N VAL A 108 11.07 -1.75 12.50
CA VAL A 108 10.57 -2.99 11.90
C VAL A 108 11.00 -3.09 10.44
N GLN A 109 11.21 -4.31 9.97
CA GLN A 109 11.41 -4.62 8.56
C GLN A 109 10.09 -5.07 7.91
N ALA A 110 10.00 -4.95 6.58
CA ALA A 110 8.89 -5.55 5.83
C ALA A 110 8.84 -7.07 6.11
N GLY A 111 7.66 -7.60 6.40
CA GLY A 111 7.46 -9.02 6.72
C GLY A 111 7.84 -9.41 8.15
N GLN A 112 8.25 -8.47 8.99
CA GLN A 112 8.48 -8.74 10.41
C GLN A 112 7.14 -8.93 11.14
N PRO A 113 6.97 -10.00 11.96
CA PRO A 113 5.79 -10.15 12.81
C PRO A 113 5.63 -8.95 13.78
N VAL A 114 4.42 -8.40 13.85
CA VAL A 114 4.08 -7.25 14.73
C VAL A 114 2.96 -7.59 15.73
N GLY A 115 2.28 -8.72 15.56
CA GLY A 115 1.28 -9.19 16.48
C GLY A 115 0.52 -10.41 15.97
N ILE A 116 -0.53 -10.78 16.69
CA ILE A 116 -1.43 -11.88 16.38
C ILE A 116 -2.82 -11.33 16.06
N ILE A 117 -3.46 -11.86 15.03
CA ILE A 117 -4.85 -11.51 14.69
C ILE A 117 -5.80 -11.80 15.86
N GLY A 118 -6.82 -10.97 16.04
CA GLY A 118 -7.79 -11.15 17.09
C GLY A 118 -9.14 -10.54 16.76
N ASN A 119 -9.87 -10.22 17.83
CA ASN A 119 -11.21 -9.65 17.78
C ASN A 119 -11.42 -8.65 18.92
N THR A 120 -10.42 -7.78 19.18
CA THR A 120 -10.45 -6.81 20.28
C THR A 120 -11.01 -5.45 19.84
N GLY A 121 -11.49 -4.65 20.79
CA GLY A 121 -12.09 -3.34 20.51
C GLY A 121 -13.47 -3.45 19.88
N ALA A 122 -13.79 -2.52 18.98
CA ALA A 122 -15.07 -2.47 18.27
C ALA A 122 -15.04 -3.39 17.03
N SER A 123 -14.99 -4.70 17.26
CA SER A 123 -14.97 -5.74 16.22
C SER A 123 -16.10 -6.76 16.42
N ARG A 124 -16.56 -7.38 15.33
CA ARG A 124 -17.67 -8.36 15.32
C ARG A 124 -17.25 -9.79 14.99
N GLY A 125 -15.97 -10.03 14.74
CA GLY A 125 -15.40 -11.32 14.40
C GLY A 125 -13.90 -11.22 14.16
N THR A 126 -13.19 -12.34 14.14
CA THR A 126 -11.74 -12.37 13.97
C THR A 126 -11.33 -11.88 12.57
N HIS A 127 -10.69 -10.72 12.51
CA HIS A 127 -10.15 -10.12 11.29
C HIS A 127 -9.05 -9.12 11.63
N LEU A 128 -8.16 -8.85 10.68
CA LEU A 128 -7.30 -7.68 10.71
C LEU A 128 -8.06 -6.51 10.08
N HIS A 129 -8.23 -5.41 10.81
CA HIS A 129 -8.57 -4.13 10.21
C HIS A 129 -7.29 -3.37 9.89
N PHE A 130 -7.00 -3.23 8.59
CA PHE A 130 -5.76 -2.68 8.08
C PHE A 130 -5.98 -1.33 7.40
N GLU A 131 -5.38 -0.25 7.91
CA GLU A 131 -5.46 1.07 7.29
C GLU A 131 -4.13 1.52 6.71
N VAL A 132 -4.18 2.36 5.67
CA VAL A 132 -3.03 3.06 5.10
C VAL A 132 -3.35 4.55 5.03
N HIS A 133 -2.43 5.37 5.49
CA HIS A 133 -2.56 6.83 5.52
C HIS A 133 -1.39 7.47 4.76
N LYS A 134 -1.68 8.41 3.87
CA LYS A 134 -0.65 9.20 3.16
C LYS A 134 -0.24 10.37 4.04
N GLY A 135 0.78 10.16 4.88
CA GLY A 135 1.14 11.07 5.95
C GLY A 135 0.77 10.50 7.31
N ASN A 136 0.51 11.36 8.28
CA ASN A 136 0.19 10.96 9.65
C ASN A 136 -1.26 10.52 9.78
N TRP A 137 -1.48 9.40 10.46
CA TRP A 137 -2.80 9.05 10.96
C TRP A 137 -3.33 10.21 11.81
N SER A 138 -4.57 10.59 11.55
CA SER A 138 -5.31 11.61 12.29
C SER A 138 -6.67 11.07 12.69
N VAL A 139 -7.30 11.70 13.69
CA VAL A 139 -8.64 11.30 14.16
C VAL A 139 -9.69 11.44 13.05
N SER A 140 -9.54 12.44 12.17
CA SER A 140 -10.47 12.64 11.05
C SER A 140 -10.23 11.65 9.90
N LYS A 141 -9.06 11.00 9.85
CA LYS A 141 -8.69 10.01 8.83
C LYS A 141 -8.82 10.53 7.39
N GLU A 142 -8.62 11.84 7.20
CA GLU A 142 -8.70 12.50 5.89
C GLU A 142 -7.61 11.99 4.93
N ASP A 143 -6.46 11.60 5.48
CA ASP A 143 -5.32 11.07 4.74
C ASP A 143 -5.40 9.56 4.48
N ALA A 144 -6.50 8.91 4.89
CA ALA A 144 -6.69 7.48 4.67
C ALA A 144 -6.87 7.20 3.17
N VAL A 145 -6.10 6.25 2.66
CA VAL A 145 -6.13 5.81 1.27
C VAL A 145 -6.48 4.33 1.20
N ASP A 146 -7.03 3.90 0.05
CA ASP A 146 -7.35 2.49 -0.18
C ASP A 146 -6.07 1.63 -0.10
N PRO A 147 -5.96 0.71 0.89
CA PRO A 147 -4.79 -0.15 1.04
C PRO A 147 -4.44 -0.96 -0.21
N LEU A 148 -5.43 -1.34 -1.01
CA LEU A 148 -5.20 -2.10 -2.24
C LEU A 148 -4.45 -1.27 -3.29
N THR A 149 -4.60 0.05 -3.30
CA THR A 149 -3.84 0.92 -4.22
C THR A 149 -2.37 1.09 -3.84
N VAL A 150 -2.02 0.78 -2.58
CA VAL A 150 -0.66 0.94 -2.04
C VAL A 150 0.08 -0.40 -2.01
N ILE A 151 -0.52 -1.41 -1.39
CA ILE A 151 0.11 -2.72 -1.15
C ILE A 151 -0.07 -3.66 -2.34
N ALA A 152 -1.20 -3.59 -3.03
CA ALA A 152 -1.45 -4.48 -4.15
C ALA A 152 -0.76 -4.02 -5.45
N ARG A 153 0.10 -2.99 -5.43
CA ARG A 153 0.93 -2.61 -6.57
C ARG A 153 1.77 -3.77 -7.10
N ASP A 154 2.23 -4.67 -6.23
CA ASP A 154 2.95 -5.89 -6.64
C ASP A 154 2.08 -7.18 -6.57
N ARG A 155 0.97 -7.18 -5.84
CA ARG A 155 -0.02 -8.29 -5.87
C ARG A 155 -0.73 -8.42 -7.23
N PHE A 156 -0.61 -7.40 -8.09
CA PHE A 156 -1.08 -7.39 -9.48
C PHE A 156 0.04 -7.32 -10.52
N LYS A 157 1.32 -7.49 -10.13
CA LYS A 157 2.34 -8.03 -11.05
C LYS A 157 2.14 -9.54 -11.15
N GLU A 158 0.99 -9.95 -11.68
CA GLU A 158 0.97 -11.19 -12.46
C GLU A 158 1.94 -10.96 -13.64
N PRO A 159 2.75 -11.94 -14.04
CA PRO A 159 3.61 -11.78 -15.21
C PRO A 159 2.71 -11.37 -16.37
N ALA A 160 2.94 -10.19 -16.94
CA ALA A 160 2.19 -9.70 -18.07
C ALA A 160 2.15 -10.82 -19.12
N LEU A 161 0.97 -11.43 -19.31
CA LEU A 161 0.74 -12.42 -20.35
C LEU A 161 0.88 -11.67 -21.67
N HIS A 162 2.08 -11.74 -22.24
CA HIS A 162 2.39 -11.19 -23.55
C HIS A 162 1.63 -11.98 -24.61
N VAL A 163 0.47 -11.47 -24.98
CA VAL A 163 -0.24 -11.89 -26.18
C VAL A 163 -0.41 -10.65 -27.05
N ASN A 164 0.46 -10.52 -28.06
CA ASN A 164 0.32 -9.58 -29.17
C ASN A 164 0.23 -8.08 -28.78
N GLY A 165 1.14 -7.60 -27.92
CA GLY A 165 1.38 -6.15 -27.77
C GLY A 165 0.27 -5.35 -27.09
N HIS A 166 -0.58 -6.00 -26.29
CA HIS A 166 -1.60 -5.33 -25.48
C HIS A 166 -1.52 -5.85 -24.05
N GLU A 167 -1.02 -5.01 -23.13
CA GLU A 167 -0.95 -5.37 -21.72
C GLU A 167 -2.35 -5.33 -21.12
N LYS A 168 -2.81 -6.47 -20.58
CA LYS A 168 -4.09 -6.60 -19.89
C LYS A 168 -3.86 -6.61 -18.40
N HIS A 169 -4.66 -5.84 -17.66
CA HIS A 169 -4.63 -5.80 -16.21
C HIS A 169 -6.04 -5.69 -15.63
N THR A 170 -6.18 -5.92 -14.33
CA THR A 170 -7.48 -5.85 -13.65
C THR A 170 -7.65 -4.48 -13.00
N TYR A 171 -8.82 -3.88 -13.19
CA TYR A 171 -9.29 -2.64 -12.60
C TYR A 171 -10.43 -2.91 -11.63
N VAL A 172 -10.39 -2.32 -10.44
CA VAL A 172 -11.47 -2.40 -9.44
C VAL A 172 -12.34 -1.15 -9.58
N ILE A 173 -13.63 -1.35 -9.82
CA ILE A 173 -14.57 -0.26 -10.07
C ILE A 173 -14.74 0.57 -8.80
N GLN A 174 -14.50 1.88 -8.91
CA GLN A 174 -14.60 2.84 -7.82
C GLN A 174 -15.97 3.52 -7.81
N GLN A 175 -16.28 4.26 -6.74
CA GLN A 175 -17.51 5.05 -6.67
C GLN A 175 -17.45 6.20 -7.69
N GLY A 176 -18.48 6.33 -8.52
CA GLY A 176 -18.54 7.35 -9.58
C GLY A 176 -17.96 6.92 -10.92
N ASP A 177 -17.41 5.70 -10.99
CA ASP A 177 -16.96 5.15 -12.26
C ASP A 177 -18.13 4.87 -13.22
N THR A 178 -17.84 5.11 -14.49
CA THR A 178 -18.66 4.69 -15.61
C THR A 178 -17.79 3.84 -16.53
N LEU A 179 -18.40 2.95 -17.34
CA LEU A 179 -17.64 2.24 -18.37
C LEU A 179 -16.88 3.20 -19.29
N TRP A 180 -17.42 4.41 -19.51
CA TRP A 180 -16.78 5.43 -20.32
C TRP A 180 -15.53 6.01 -19.64
N SER A 181 -15.61 6.40 -18.37
CA SER A 181 -14.45 6.95 -17.64
C SER A 181 -13.34 5.93 -17.50
N ILE A 182 -13.68 4.66 -17.23
CA ILE A 182 -12.72 3.55 -17.15
C ILE A 182 -12.10 3.31 -18.54
N ALA A 183 -12.93 3.21 -19.58
CA ALA A 183 -12.43 2.95 -20.93
C ALA A 183 -11.49 4.08 -21.41
N GLN A 184 -11.87 5.33 -21.19
CA GLN A 184 -11.08 6.51 -21.52
C GLN A 184 -9.75 6.54 -20.77
N ALA A 185 -9.75 6.20 -19.47
CA ALA A 185 -8.54 6.15 -18.64
C ALA A 185 -7.55 5.05 -19.07
N HIS A 186 -8.03 4.03 -19.78
CA HIS A 186 -7.23 2.91 -20.29
C HIS A 186 -7.10 2.91 -21.82
N GLU A 187 -7.32 4.05 -22.47
CA GLU A 187 -7.16 4.24 -23.91
C GLU A 187 -7.93 3.22 -24.77
N MET A 188 -9.11 2.84 -24.31
CA MET A 188 -9.99 1.89 -24.96
C MET A 188 -11.39 2.46 -25.19
N THR A 189 -12.15 1.80 -26.05
CA THR A 189 -13.58 2.08 -26.22
C THR A 189 -14.41 1.31 -25.20
N VAL A 190 -15.61 1.82 -24.88
CA VAL A 190 -16.59 1.13 -24.03
C VAL A 190 -16.92 -0.27 -24.58
N ASP A 191 -16.99 -0.43 -25.90
CA ASP A 191 -17.28 -1.73 -26.51
C ASP A 191 -16.14 -2.73 -26.35
N GLN A 192 -14.88 -2.27 -26.43
CA GLN A 192 -13.72 -3.11 -26.12
C GLN A 192 -13.72 -3.54 -24.65
N LEU A 193 -13.99 -2.61 -23.74
CA LEU A 193 -14.10 -2.88 -22.30
C LEU A 193 -15.21 -3.89 -21.99
N LYS A 194 -16.36 -3.77 -22.64
CA LYS A 194 -17.47 -4.71 -22.49
C LYS A 194 -17.12 -6.09 -23.05
N LYS A 195 -16.51 -6.13 -24.23
CA LYS A 195 -16.15 -7.39 -24.92
C LYS A 195 -15.15 -8.21 -24.12
N ILE A 196 -14.12 -7.58 -23.56
CA ILE A 196 -13.09 -8.29 -22.77
C ILE A 196 -13.62 -8.81 -21.43
N ASN A 197 -14.70 -8.20 -20.91
CA ASN A 197 -15.33 -8.57 -19.64
C ASN A 197 -16.64 -9.34 -19.79
N ALA A 198 -17.00 -9.75 -21.02
CA ALA A 198 -18.28 -10.39 -21.33
C ALA A 198 -19.51 -9.60 -20.79
N LEU A 199 -19.44 -8.27 -20.73
CA LEU A 199 -20.54 -7.43 -20.27
C LEU A 199 -21.58 -7.23 -21.38
N THR A 200 -22.83 -7.58 -21.08
CA THR A 200 -23.96 -7.37 -21.98
C THR A 200 -24.64 -6.01 -21.77
N THR A 201 -24.43 -5.36 -20.62
CA THR A 201 -25.04 -4.09 -20.25
C THR A 201 -24.00 -3.02 -19.91
N HIS A 202 -24.46 -1.79 -19.63
CA HIS A 202 -23.59 -0.71 -19.16
C HIS A 202 -23.51 -0.61 -17.63
N PHE A 203 -24.19 -1.50 -16.92
CA PHE A 203 -24.24 -1.48 -15.46
C PHE A 203 -23.00 -2.16 -14.90
N ILE A 204 -22.29 -1.42 -14.06
CA ILE A 204 -21.13 -1.87 -13.29
C ILE A 204 -21.35 -1.49 -11.83
N ARG A 205 -20.82 -2.29 -10.90
CA ARG A 205 -20.96 -2.02 -9.46
C ARG A 205 -19.61 -1.69 -8.87
N THR A 206 -19.59 -0.72 -8.00
CA THR A 206 -18.40 -0.41 -7.19
C THR A 206 -17.94 -1.66 -6.45
N GLY A 207 -16.64 -1.93 -6.49
CA GLY A 207 -16.00 -3.13 -5.95
C GLY A 207 -15.87 -4.28 -6.94
N ASP A 208 -16.64 -4.29 -8.05
CA ASP A 208 -16.49 -5.31 -9.09
C ASP A 208 -15.16 -5.14 -9.84
N ARG A 209 -14.67 -6.24 -10.44
CA ARG A 209 -13.41 -6.28 -11.19
C ARG A 209 -13.67 -6.30 -12.69
N LEU A 210 -12.96 -5.46 -13.43
CA LEU A 210 -12.92 -5.46 -14.89
C LEU A 210 -11.50 -5.70 -15.39
N ILE A 211 -11.35 -6.54 -16.40
CA ILE A 211 -10.17 -6.63 -17.23
C ILE A 211 -10.14 -5.38 -18.13
N VAL A 212 -9.08 -4.60 -18.01
CA VAL A 212 -8.74 -3.51 -18.90
C VAL A 212 -7.49 -3.89 -19.69
N SER A 213 -7.21 -3.15 -20.75
CA SER A 213 -6.11 -3.39 -21.68
C SER A 213 -5.57 -2.03 -22.09
N THR A 214 -4.26 -1.87 -22.01
CA THR A 214 -3.56 -0.69 -22.54
C THR A 214 -2.87 -1.05 -23.85
N LYS A 215 -2.62 -0.04 -24.67
CA LYS A 215 -1.88 -0.12 -25.92
C LYS A 215 -0.39 0.14 -25.68
#